data_AF-A0A6I9MLL3-F1
#
_entry.id   AF-A0A6I9MLL3-F1
#
_cell.length_a   1.000
_cell.length_b   1.000
_cell.length_c   1.000
_cell.angle_alpha   90.00
_cell.angle_beta   90.00
_cell.angle_gamma   90.00
#
_symmetry.space_group_name_H-M   'P 1'
#
loop_
_entity.id
_entity.type
_entity.pdbx_description
1 polymer ?
#
loop_
_entity_poly.entity_id
_entity_poly.type
_entity_poly.pdbx_seq_one_letter_code
_entity_poly.pdbx_strand_id
1 'polypeptide(L)'
;CYRYQLVVSSGPLALRGPDTQRSSCLWHLQTAPGSQLELHMEWLLPECRDRLVVYDSITPADTHLITSVYGCSRHERLVRVLSSGEWMTVVWKQGLYNYKDPFSLSAQTWTRRNSSSSIELKAVSGVQGSLSTPFFPSYYPPNTNCTWSFTMPAAGMGLSLELDGYELSRAVYNQVCTQGQWIVQNRRLCGTRGLQPYTERLFLISTTTTVVMTSEVSITGPGLQLRYRVFNQSDPCPGQFLCTINGLCVPACDGIKDCPNGLDERNCVCVAQYQCPEDSQCVDYYKVCDQLPDCPAASDEMNCTEGVQCSDMTYVCADGTCLKKPNPECDFVTDCPDASDEEHCDCGLRQFSSRIVGGANATEGEWPWQASLQVRGNHICGGALISSQWVVSAAHCFYDDSLYAPSVWTVYLGKLLLNPSSSTEEVARVLRIQLHPYYDSESHDYDLALLQLDRPASALLAGHNRPACLPPPAHRLEPGLLCWVTGWGSLREGGEEREREGSVVNS
;
A
#
# COMPACT_ATOMS: atom_id res chain seq x y z
N CYS A 1 25.30 -11.71 -29.32
CA CYS A 1 24.67 -12.18 -30.57
C CYS A 1 23.89 -11.03 -31.18
N TYR A 2 23.51 -11.14 -32.45
CA TYR A 2 22.67 -10.14 -33.12
C TYR A 2 21.44 -10.85 -33.70
N ARG A 3 20.26 -10.28 -33.48
CA ARG A 3 18.98 -10.79 -33.96
C ARG A 3 18.17 -9.62 -34.52
N TYR A 4 17.57 -9.83 -35.69
CA TYR A 4 16.60 -8.91 -36.26
C TYR A 4 15.28 -9.67 -36.39
N GLN A 5 14.18 -9.05 -35.99
CA GLN A 5 12.85 -9.63 -36.06
C GLN A 5 11.83 -8.60 -36.55
N LEU A 6 11.13 -8.95 -37.63
CA LEU A 6 9.93 -8.23 -38.05
C LEU A 6 8.72 -8.83 -37.32
N VAL A 7 7.97 -7.98 -36.61
CA VAL A 7 6.79 -8.33 -35.82
C VAL A 7 5.56 -7.78 -36.55
N VAL A 8 4.77 -8.69 -37.13
CA VAL A 8 3.56 -8.35 -37.93
C VAL A 8 2.29 -8.92 -37.29
N SER A 9 2.44 -9.84 -36.32
CA SER A 9 1.34 -10.50 -35.61
C SER A 9 0.81 -9.65 -34.46
N SER A 10 -0.52 -9.62 -34.31
CA SER A 10 -1.21 -9.03 -33.14
C SER A 10 -1.19 -9.94 -31.90
N GLY A 11 -0.73 -11.19 -32.04
CA GLY A 11 -0.47 -12.10 -30.92
C GLY A 11 1.02 -12.21 -30.60
N PRO A 12 1.40 -12.61 -29.37
CA PRO A 12 2.76 -12.60 -28.89
C PRO A 12 3.65 -13.57 -29.69
N LEU A 13 4.62 -13.02 -30.40
CA LEU A 13 5.65 -13.76 -31.12
C LEU A 13 6.82 -14.01 -30.17
N ALA A 14 7.05 -15.26 -29.79
CA ALA A 14 8.21 -15.64 -29.00
C ALA A 14 9.51 -15.35 -29.77
N LEU A 15 10.38 -14.53 -29.18
CA LEU A 15 11.69 -14.24 -29.72
C LEU A 15 12.67 -15.34 -29.35
N ARG A 16 13.64 -15.57 -30.23
CA ARG A 16 14.74 -16.49 -29.93
C ARG A 16 15.54 -15.93 -28.76
N GLY A 17 15.67 -16.73 -27.70
CA GLY A 17 16.47 -16.40 -26.52
C GLY A 17 17.95 -16.11 -26.82
N PRO A 18 18.71 -15.65 -25.81
CA PRO A 18 20.10 -15.24 -25.97
C PRO A 18 20.98 -16.40 -26.45
N ASP A 19 22.00 -16.06 -27.25
CA ASP A 19 23.09 -16.99 -27.56
C ASP A 19 23.99 -17.10 -26.34
N THR A 20 23.82 -18.21 -25.64
CA THR A 20 24.45 -18.46 -24.35
C THR A 20 25.97 -18.67 -24.39
N GLN A 21 26.59 -18.56 -25.57
CA GLN A 21 28.05 -18.55 -25.74
C GLN A 21 28.63 -17.12 -25.78
N ARG A 22 27.78 -16.09 -25.70
CA ARG A 22 28.20 -14.69 -25.75
C ARG A 22 27.78 -13.96 -24.47
N SER A 23 28.57 -12.96 -24.06
CA SER A 23 28.31 -12.12 -22.88
C SER A 23 27.31 -10.98 -23.14
N SER A 24 26.83 -10.84 -24.38
CA SER A 24 25.80 -9.86 -24.73
C SER A 24 25.02 -10.31 -25.95
N CYS A 25 23.76 -9.86 -26.06
CA CYS A 25 22.90 -10.08 -27.21
C CYS A 25 22.06 -8.84 -27.49
N LEU A 26 21.83 -8.57 -28.77
CA LEU A 26 21.08 -7.42 -29.23
C LEU A 26 19.98 -7.90 -30.18
N TRP A 27 18.75 -7.45 -29.92
CA TRP A 27 17.58 -7.67 -30.77
C TRP A 27 17.12 -6.34 -31.34
N HIS A 28 17.05 -6.24 -32.66
CA HIS A 28 16.34 -5.18 -33.36
C HIS A 28 14.95 -5.68 -33.74
N LEU A 29 13.93 -5.04 -33.18
CA LEU A 29 12.54 -5.34 -33.44
C LEU A 29 11.95 -4.23 -34.30
N GLN A 30 11.22 -4.62 -35.34
CA GLN A 30 10.52 -3.69 -36.23
C GLN A 30 9.06 -4.12 -36.38
N THR A 31 8.14 -3.17 -36.40
CA THR A 31 6.73 -3.41 -36.75
C THR A 31 6.29 -2.67 -38.01
N ALA A 32 5.04 -2.86 -38.41
CA ALA A 32 4.45 -2.19 -39.55
C ALA A 32 4.37 -0.67 -39.33
N PRO A 33 4.48 0.15 -40.39
CA PRO A 33 4.43 1.59 -40.26
C PRO A 33 3.16 2.09 -39.56
N GLY A 34 3.33 3.03 -38.62
CA GLY A 34 2.23 3.57 -37.82
C GLY A 34 1.73 2.68 -36.66
N SER A 35 2.35 1.51 -36.43
CA SER A 35 2.10 0.65 -35.26
C SER A 35 3.21 0.80 -34.21
N GLN A 36 2.94 0.36 -32.99
CA GLN A 36 3.93 0.28 -31.89
C GLN A 36 4.29 -1.17 -31.62
N LEU A 37 5.43 -1.38 -30.98
CA LEU A 37 5.89 -2.69 -30.50
C LEU A 37 5.59 -2.81 -29.03
N GLU A 38 4.95 -3.90 -28.65
CA GLU A 38 4.83 -4.34 -27.26
C GLU A 38 5.81 -5.48 -27.02
N LEU A 39 6.72 -5.28 -26.08
CA LEU A 39 7.68 -6.28 -25.62
C LEU A 39 7.22 -6.83 -24.26
N HIS A 40 7.09 -8.15 -24.20
CA HIS A 40 6.89 -8.90 -22.98
C HIS A 40 8.22 -9.51 -22.57
N MET A 41 8.68 -9.13 -21.38
CA MET A 41 9.83 -9.72 -20.73
C MET A 41 9.34 -10.56 -19.57
N GLU A 42 9.36 -11.89 -19.72
CA GLU A 42 9.07 -12.80 -18.63
C GLU A 42 10.38 -13.40 -18.12
N TRP A 43 10.66 -13.15 -16.87
CA TRP A 43 11.75 -13.80 -16.17
C TRP A 43 11.31 -15.20 -15.72
N LEU A 44 12.01 -16.24 -16.16
CA LEU A 44 11.60 -17.63 -15.88
C LEU A 44 12.22 -18.17 -14.58
N LEU A 45 13.24 -17.50 -14.06
CA LEU A 45 13.82 -17.80 -12.75
C LEU A 45 13.61 -16.63 -11.78
N PRO A 46 13.53 -16.91 -10.47
CA PRO A 46 13.51 -15.88 -9.44
C PRO A 46 14.91 -15.25 -9.23
N GLU A 47 15.97 -16.06 -9.35
CA GLU A 47 17.37 -15.67 -9.16
C GLU A 47 18.02 -15.27 -10.49
N CYS A 48 18.12 -13.98 -10.78
CA CYS A 48 18.80 -13.53 -12.00
C CYS A 48 19.63 -12.27 -11.76
N ARG A 49 20.81 -12.21 -12.38
CA ARG A 49 21.73 -11.05 -12.32
C ARG A 49 22.02 -10.45 -13.68
N ASP A 50 21.40 -10.98 -14.72
CA ASP A 50 21.45 -10.44 -16.06
C ASP A 50 20.74 -9.08 -16.17
N ARG A 51 21.20 -8.27 -17.13
CA ARG A 51 20.66 -6.94 -17.39
C ARG A 51 20.00 -6.90 -18.75
N LEU A 52 18.72 -6.51 -18.76
CA LEU A 52 17.97 -6.20 -19.98
C LEU A 52 17.75 -4.70 -20.09
N VAL A 53 18.17 -4.14 -21.21
CA VAL A 53 18.06 -2.71 -21.49
C VAL A 53 17.23 -2.54 -22.76
N VAL A 54 16.17 -1.76 -22.67
CA VAL A 54 15.23 -1.55 -23.78
C VAL A 54 15.34 -0.10 -24.25
N TYR A 55 15.52 0.08 -25.56
CA TYR A 55 15.66 1.37 -26.21
C TYR A 55 14.55 1.57 -27.25
N ASP A 56 14.05 2.81 -27.34
CA ASP A 56 13.00 3.26 -28.26
C ASP A 56 13.54 3.70 -29.63
N SER A 57 14.60 3.04 -30.10
CA SER A 57 15.25 3.39 -31.34
C SER A 57 16.04 2.20 -31.88
N ILE A 58 16.53 2.32 -33.11
CA ILE A 58 17.44 1.34 -33.72
C ILE A 58 18.86 1.39 -33.13
N THR A 59 19.29 2.52 -32.56
CA THR A 59 20.62 2.68 -31.96
C THR A 59 20.53 2.78 -30.44
N PRO A 60 21.27 1.94 -29.68
CA PRO A 60 21.25 2.00 -28.22
C PRO A 60 21.98 3.24 -27.71
N ALA A 61 21.25 4.33 -27.56
CA ALA A 61 21.70 5.60 -27.01
C ALA A 61 20.90 5.94 -25.75
N ASP A 62 21.54 6.51 -24.74
CA ASP A 62 20.92 6.78 -23.44
C ASP A 62 19.71 7.73 -23.53
N THR A 63 19.67 8.59 -24.56
CA THR A 63 18.53 9.48 -24.84
C THR A 63 17.25 8.72 -25.25
N HIS A 64 17.39 7.48 -25.72
CA HIS A 64 16.29 6.61 -26.16
C HIS A 64 16.05 5.45 -25.20
N LEU A 65 16.66 5.45 -24.01
CA LEU A 65 16.44 4.40 -23.01
C LEU A 65 14.99 4.43 -22.50
N ILE A 66 14.25 3.33 -22.65
CA ILE A 66 12.90 3.18 -22.08
C ILE A 66 12.97 2.76 -20.63
N THR A 67 13.68 1.66 -20.40
CA THR A 67 13.88 1.09 -19.07
C THR A 67 15.15 0.22 -19.07
N SER A 68 15.76 0.10 -17.90
CA SER A 68 16.88 -0.79 -17.63
C SER A 68 16.48 -1.69 -16.48
N VAL A 69 16.14 -2.93 -16.81
CA VAL A 69 15.75 -3.95 -15.84
C VAL A 69 17.00 -4.69 -15.40
N TYR A 70 17.26 -4.66 -14.10
CA TYR A 70 18.38 -5.35 -13.47
C TYR A 70 17.84 -6.51 -12.65
N GLY A 71 18.37 -7.69 -12.93
CA GLY A 71 17.89 -8.90 -12.29
C GLY A 71 16.40 -9.15 -12.56
N CYS A 72 15.93 -10.27 -12.07
CA CYS A 72 14.52 -10.56 -12.07
C CYS A 72 13.84 -9.59 -11.09
N SER A 73 13.02 -8.65 -11.58
CA SER A 73 12.13 -7.89 -10.68
C SER A 73 11.20 -8.92 -10.05
N ARG A 74 11.47 -9.30 -8.79
CA ARG A 74 10.70 -10.31 -8.07
C ARG A 74 9.23 -9.92 -7.87
N HIS A 75 8.94 -8.63 -8.04
CA HIS A 75 7.60 -8.05 -7.97
C HIS A 75 6.91 -8.00 -9.34
N GLU A 76 7.65 -7.98 -10.45
CA GLU A 76 7.12 -7.93 -11.82
C GLU A 76 7.66 -9.08 -12.67
N ARG A 77 7.14 -10.30 -12.44
CA ARG A 77 7.46 -11.50 -13.24
C ARG A 77 7.32 -11.26 -14.75
N LEU A 78 6.38 -10.39 -15.13
CA LEU A 78 6.13 -9.97 -16.50
C LEU A 78 6.22 -8.45 -16.59
N VAL A 79 7.29 -7.94 -17.20
CA VAL A 79 7.43 -6.52 -17.53
C VAL A 79 6.95 -6.33 -18.96
N ARG A 80 5.97 -5.46 -19.16
CA ARG A 80 5.50 -5.06 -20.50
C ARG A 80 5.96 -3.65 -20.80
N VAL A 81 6.61 -3.48 -21.94
CA VAL A 81 7.16 -2.20 -22.40
C VAL A 81 6.69 -1.93 -23.81
N LEU A 82 6.31 -0.69 -24.09
CA LEU A 82 5.89 -0.24 -25.41
C LEU A 82 6.92 0.71 -26.02
N SER A 83 7.13 0.62 -27.33
CA SER A 83 7.84 1.64 -28.09
C SER A 83 6.93 2.84 -28.38
N SER A 84 7.52 4.02 -28.63
CA SER A 84 6.77 5.16 -29.17
C SER A 84 6.50 5.01 -30.66
N GLY A 85 7.33 4.23 -31.38
CA GLY A 85 7.27 4.08 -32.82
C GLY A 85 7.52 2.66 -33.32
N GLU A 86 8.04 2.57 -34.55
CA GLU A 86 8.13 1.31 -35.31
C GLU A 86 9.31 0.42 -34.89
N TRP A 87 10.27 0.97 -34.15
CA TRP A 87 11.54 0.33 -33.83
C TRP A 87 11.72 0.21 -32.32
N MET A 88 12.28 -0.92 -31.89
CA MET A 88 12.71 -1.14 -30.53
C MET A 88 14.00 -1.96 -30.53
N THR A 89 14.97 -1.56 -29.71
CA THR A 89 16.23 -2.29 -29.53
C THR A 89 16.29 -2.85 -28.12
N VAL A 90 16.47 -4.15 -28.00
CA VAL A 90 16.67 -4.83 -26.71
C VAL A 90 18.12 -5.27 -26.62
N VAL A 91 18.79 -4.94 -25.52
CA VAL A 91 20.16 -5.33 -25.23
C VAL A 91 20.18 -6.15 -23.95
N TRP A 92 20.61 -7.40 -24.07
CA TRP A 92 20.96 -8.25 -22.94
C TRP A 92 22.46 -8.18 -22.71
N LYS A 93 22.86 -8.04 -21.45
CA LYS A 93 24.24 -8.19 -20.99
C LYS A 93 24.27 -9.23 -19.88
N GLN A 94 25.20 -10.18 -20.00
CA GLN A 94 25.44 -11.22 -19.02
C GLN A 94 25.97 -10.61 -17.71
N GLY A 95 25.45 -11.09 -16.59
CA GLY A 95 25.95 -10.77 -15.25
C GLY A 95 27.33 -11.37 -14.93
N LEU A 96 27.85 -11.07 -13.73
CA LEU A 96 29.20 -11.43 -13.28
C LEU A 96 29.44 -12.94 -13.05
N TYR A 97 28.38 -13.76 -12.97
CA TYR A 97 28.48 -15.21 -12.72
C TYR A 97 27.98 -16.02 -13.93
N ASN A 98 28.59 -17.19 -14.16
CA ASN A 98 28.46 -17.98 -15.39
C ASN A 98 27.16 -18.81 -15.49
N TYR A 99 26.20 -18.56 -14.61
CA TYR A 99 24.88 -19.18 -14.66
C TYR A 99 24.02 -18.40 -15.66
N LYS A 100 23.34 -19.14 -16.55
CA LYS A 100 22.56 -18.58 -17.64
C LYS A 100 21.14 -18.39 -17.12
N ASP A 101 20.71 -17.15 -16.95
CA ASP A 101 19.37 -16.85 -16.45
C ASP A 101 18.38 -16.91 -17.63
N PRO A 102 17.42 -17.86 -17.66
CA PRO A 102 16.47 -17.98 -18.74
C PRO A 102 15.38 -16.92 -18.55
N PHE A 103 15.39 -15.91 -19.41
CA PHE A 103 14.25 -15.04 -19.65
C PHE A 103 13.61 -15.42 -20.98
N SER A 104 12.30 -15.23 -21.09
CA SER A 104 11.60 -15.30 -22.36
C SER A 104 11.26 -13.89 -22.81
N LEU A 105 11.53 -13.61 -24.08
CA LEU A 105 11.07 -12.39 -24.72
C LEU A 105 9.98 -12.78 -25.71
N SER A 106 8.86 -12.08 -25.69
CA SER A 106 7.92 -12.12 -26.80
C SER A 106 7.54 -10.71 -27.20
N ALA A 107 7.20 -10.53 -28.48
CA ALA A 107 6.84 -9.22 -29.02
C ALA A 107 5.57 -9.33 -29.85
N GLN A 108 4.73 -8.30 -29.80
CA GLN A 108 3.54 -8.20 -30.64
C GLN A 108 3.36 -6.80 -31.19
N THR A 109 2.57 -6.70 -32.26
CA THR A 109 2.16 -5.40 -32.79
C THR A 109 1.06 -4.82 -31.93
N TRP A 110 1.20 -3.54 -31.60
CA TRP A 110 0.21 -2.80 -30.84
C TRP A 110 -0.32 -1.64 -31.66
N THR A 111 -1.64 -1.48 -31.65
CA THR A 111 -2.32 -0.35 -32.30
C THR A 111 -2.35 0.83 -31.34
N ARG A 112 -1.80 1.96 -31.78
CA ARG A 112 -1.76 3.18 -30.98
C ARG A 112 -3.18 3.56 -30.56
N ARG A 113 -3.43 3.57 -29.25
CA ARG A 113 -4.70 4.05 -28.67
C ARG A 113 -4.51 5.51 -28.27
N ASN A 114 -5.43 6.37 -28.68
CA ASN A 114 -5.48 7.74 -28.18
C ASN A 114 -5.83 7.71 -26.69
N SER A 115 -4.97 8.31 -25.87
CA SER A 115 -5.16 8.47 -24.43
C SER A 115 -5.94 9.74 -24.07
N SER A 116 -6.44 10.47 -25.07
CA SER A 116 -7.22 11.67 -24.86
C SER A 116 -8.71 11.35 -24.70
N SER A 117 -9.33 11.86 -23.65
CA SER A 117 -10.76 11.68 -23.40
C SER A 117 -11.41 12.96 -22.88
N SER A 118 -12.66 13.17 -23.28
CA SER A 118 -13.52 14.22 -22.75
C SER A 118 -14.48 13.59 -21.75
N ILE A 119 -14.55 14.16 -20.55
CA ILE A 119 -15.25 13.61 -19.39
C ILE A 119 -16.24 14.66 -18.90
N GLU A 120 -17.52 14.29 -18.85
CA GLU A 120 -18.58 15.11 -18.26
C GLU A 120 -18.84 14.62 -16.83
N LEU A 121 -18.67 15.52 -15.86
CA LEU A 121 -18.78 15.19 -14.44
C LEU A 121 -20.19 15.47 -13.93
N LYS A 122 -20.64 14.65 -12.98
CA LYS A 122 -21.94 14.81 -12.32
C LYS A 122 -21.77 15.50 -10.97
N ALA A 123 -22.80 16.16 -10.45
CA ALA A 123 -22.77 16.75 -9.11
C ALA A 123 -23.09 15.69 -8.04
N VAL A 124 -22.29 14.62 -8.00
CA VAL A 124 -22.46 13.50 -7.05
C VAL A 124 -21.19 13.37 -6.21
N SER A 125 -21.36 13.12 -4.91
CA SER A 125 -20.29 12.86 -3.96
C SER A 125 -19.63 11.49 -4.22
N GLY A 126 -18.32 11.41 -3.98
CA GLY A 126 -17.54 10.18 -4.17
C GLY A 126 -16.84 10.07 -5.53
N VAL A 127 -16.12 8.97 -5.72
CA VAL A 127 -15.32 8.71 -6.92
C VAL A 127 -16.24 8.42 -8.11
N GLN A 128 -16.10 9.20 -9.20
CA GLN A 128 -16.93 9.03 -10.39
C GLN A 128 -16.33 8.10 -11.43
N GLY A 129 -15.00 7.95 -11.41
CA GLY A 129 -14.29 7.03 -12.27
C GLY A 129 -12.77 7.10 -12.06
N SER A 130 -12.07 6.27 -12.81
CA SER A 130 -10.61 6.26 -12.85
C SER A 130 -10.11 6.48 -14.27
N LEU A 131 -9.01 7.21 -14.39
CA LEU A 131 -8.23 7.33 -15.61
C LEU A 131 -6.90 6.64 -15.38
N SER A 132 -6.36 6.09 -16.45
CA SER A 132 -5.06 5.46 -16.39
C SER A 132 -4.25 5.81 -17.61
N THR A 133 -2.93 5.77 -17.47
CA THR A 133 -2.05 5.78 -18.64
C THR A 133 -2.33 4.55 -19.50
N PRO A 134 -1.95 4.58 -20.79
CA PRO A 134 -1.93 3.37 -21.60
C PRO A 134 -1.19 2.25 -20.87
N PHE A 135 -1.74 1.04 -20.90
CA PHE A 135 -1.15 -0.17 -20.33
C PHE A 135 -1.00 -0.29 -18.81
N PHE A 136 -1.66 0.57 -18.02
CA PHE A 136 -1.73 0.36 -16.58
C PHE A 136 -2.14 -1.10 -16.21
N PRO A 137 -1.44 -1.76 -15.27
CA PRO A 137 -0.39 -1.24 -14.37
C PRO A 137 1.03 -1.24 -14.95
N SER A 138 1.25 -1.75 -16.15
CA SER A 138 2.57 -1.81 -16.82
C SER A 138 3.03 -0.45 -17.36
N TYR A 139 4.29 -0.37 -17.78
CA TYR A 139 4.96 0.86 -18.19
C TYR A 139 4.26 1.55 -19.37
N TYR A 140 4.01 2.85 -19.26
CA TYR A 140 3.48 3.65 -20.36
C TYR A 140 4.57 3.89 -21.43
N PRO A 141 4.22 4.08 -22.72
CA PRO A 141 5.22 4.26 -23.78
C PRO A 141 6.00 5.59 -23.67
N PRO A 142 7.22 5.66 -24.20
CA PRO A 142 7.88 6.94 -24.47
C PRO A 142 7.04 7.83 -25.41
N ASN A 143 7.25 9.13 -25.36
CA ASN A 143 6.45 10.13 -26.09
C ASN A 143 4.92 10.00 -25.86
N THR A 144 4.51 9.48 -24.70
CA THR A 144 3.10 9.47 -24.30
C THR A 144 2.62 10.89 -24.11
N ASN A 145 1.42 11.17 -24.63
CA ASN A 145 0.69 12.41 -24.41
C ASN A 145 -0.77 12.05 -24.11
N CYS A 146 -1.15 12.11 -22.84
CA CYS A 146 -2.52 11.88 -22.39
C CYS A 146 -3.16 13.23 -22.07
N THR A 147 -4.25 13.56 -22.76
CA THR A 147 -5.00 14.81 -22.53
C THR A 147 -6.40 14.50 -22.07
N TRP A 148 -6.69 14.81 -20.81
CA TRP A 148 -8.01 14.64 -20.22
C TRP A 148 -8.70 15.99 -20.10
N SER A 149 -9.85 16.13 -20.74
CA SER A 149 -10.67 17.34 -20.67
C SER A 149 -11.87 17.07 -19.79
N PHE A 150 -12.03 17.84 -18.72
CA PHE A 150 -13.13 17.68 -17.77
C PHE A 150 -14.10 18.85 -17.90
N THR A 151 -15.39 18.53 -17.95
CA THR A 151 -16.50 19.49 -17.93
C THR A 151 -17.25 19.34 -16.61
N MET A 152 -17.24 20.41 -15.82
CA MET A 152 -17.87 20.50 -14.50
C MET A 152 -19.38 20.71 -14.63
N PRO A 153 -20.17 20.17 -13.69
CA PRO A 153 -21.62 20.29 -13.70
C PRO A 153 -22.13 21.70 -13.35
N ALA A 154 -21.36 22.47 -12.57
CA ALA A 154 -21.75 23.79 -12.08
C ALA A 154 -20.54 24.70 -11.84
N ALA A 155 -20.75 26.01 -11.96
CA ALA A 155 -19.79 27.02 -11.52
C ALA A 155 -19.73 27.01 -9.97
N GLY A 156 -18.53 26.89 -9.40
CA GLY A 156 -18.32 26.73 -7.95
C GLY A 156 -17.96 25.32 -7.50
N MET A 157 -17.93 24.35 -8.42
CA MET A 157 -17.41 23.00 -8.16
C MET A 157 -15.93 22.90 -8.56
N GLY A 158 -15.14 22.15 -7.79
CA GLY A 158 -13.74 21.82 -8.04
C GLY A 158 -13.55 20.36 -8.45
N LEU A 159 -12.36 20.05 -8.95
CA LEU A 159 -11.97 18.68 -9.36
C LEU A 159 -10.87 18.17 -8.44
N SER A 160 -11.07 17.02 -7.80
CA SER A 160 -10.00 16.31 -7.08
C SER A 160 -9.49 15.17 -7.94
N LEU A 161 -8.16 15.06 -8.03
CA LEU A 161 -7.44 13.98 -8.67
C LEU A 161 -6.66 13.21 -7.61
N GLU A 162 -7.13 12.03 -7.24
CA GLU A 162 -6.47 11.13 -6.30
C GLU A 162 -5.49 10.26 -7.08
N LEU A 163 -4.22 10.28 -6.70
CA LEU A 163 -3.16 9.53 -7.37
C LEU A 163 -2.68 8.38 -6.47
N ASP A 164 -2.70 7.16 -7.00
CA ASP A 164 -2.31 5.96 -6.26
C ASP A 164 -0.78 5.79 -6.30
N GLY A 165 -0.10 5.97 -5.16
CA GLY A 165 1.35 5.78 -5.00
C GLY A 165 2.22 6.79 -5.77
N TYR A 166 1.69 7.99 -6.01
CA TYR A 166 2.32 8.99 -6.88
C TYR A 166 1.99 10.42 -6.43
N GLU A 167 3.00 11.26 -6.33
CA GLU A 167 2.90 12.65 -5.89
C GLU A 167 3.29 13.60 -7.04
N LEU A 168 2.62 14.75 -7.13
CA LEU A 168 2.96 15.81 -8.08
C LEU A 168 3.67 16.96 -7.35
N SER A 169 4.93 17.19 -7.72
CA SER A 169 5.71 18.30 -7.20
C SER A 169 5.88 19.38 -8.27
N ARG A 170 6.01 20.65 -7.86
CA ARG A 170 6.28 21.73 -8.83
C ARG A 170 7.64 21.50 -9.47
N ALA A 171 7.67 21.47 -10.80
CA ALA A 171 8.92 21.31 -11.54
C ALA A 171 9.79 22.57 -11.40
N VAL A 172 11.06 22.39 -11.02
CA VAL A 172 12.05 23.46 -11.10
C VAL A 172 12.38 23.73 -12.57
N TYR A 173 12.71 24.97 -12.93
CA TYR A 173 12.88 25.41 -14.32
C TYR A 173 13.77 24.48 -15.19
N ASN A 174 14.88 23.95 -14.64
CA ASN A 174 15.81 23.06 -15.34
C ASN A 174 15.66 21.56 -14.99
N GLN A 175 14.65 21.19 -14.19
CA GLN A 175 14.43 19.80 -13.83
C GLN A 175 13.76 19.06 -14.97
N VAL A 176 14.25 17.87 -15.29
CA VAL A 176 13.65 16.96 -16.27
C VAL A 176 12.75 15.98 -15.52
N CYS A 177 11.48 15.86 -15.93
CA CYS A 177 10.54 14.97 -15.25
C CYS A 177 10.66 13.53 -15.80
N THR A 178 11.43 12.68 -15.11
CA THR A 178 11.68 11.29 -15.55
C THR A 178 10.49 10.35 -15.42
N GLN A 179 9.56 10.61 -14.50
CA GLN A 179 8.36 9.78 -14.33
C GLN A 179 7.10 10.42 -14.93
N GLY A 180 7.26 11.43 -15.79
CA GLY A 180 6.14 12.13 -16.42
C GLY A 180 6.04 13.58 -15.98
N GLN A 181 5.87 14.46 -16.96
CA GLN A 181 5.54 15.85 -16.79
C GLN A 181 4.02 16.02 -16.84
N TRP A 182 3.49 16.78 -15.89
CA TRP A 182 2.08 17.10 -15.80
C TRP A 182 1.87 18.59 -16.03
N ILE A 183 0.88 18.93 -16.85
CA ILE A 183 0.42 20.30 -17.06
C ILE A 183 -1.01 20.37 -16.56
N VAL A 184 -1.20 21.11 -15.47
CA VAL A 184 -2.45 21.23 -14.75
C VAL A 184 -2.71 22.71 -14.51
N GLN A 185 -3.80 23.27 -15.05
CA GLN A 185 -4.09 24.71 -14.97
C GLN A 185 -2.89 25.61 -15.36
N ASN A 186 -2.15 25.23 -16.41
CA ASN A 186 -0.93 25.91 -16.88
C ASN A 186 0.27 25.85 -15.91
N ARG A 187 0.24 25.01 -14.88
CA ARG A 187 1.37 24.72 -13.98
C ARG A 187 2.10 23.48 -14.48
N ARG A 188 3.43 23.55 -14.59
CA ARG A 188 4.30 22.39 -14.86
C ARG A 188 4.64 21.69 -13.55
N LEU A 189 4.23 20.44 -13.42
CA LEU A 189 4.51 19.57 -12.28
C LEU A 189 5.32 18.36 -12.76
N CYS A 190 6.27 17.90 -11.96
CA CYS A 190 6.91 16.60 -12.15
C CYS A 190 6.27 15.61 -11.20
N GLY A 191 5.91 14.45 -11.72
CA GLY A 191 5.45 13.40 -10.85
C GLY A 191 6.61 12.54 -10.34
N THR A 192 6.47 12.06 -9.12
CA THR A 192 7.42 11.21 -8.42
C THR A 192 6.65 10.14 -7.65
N ARG A 193 7.19 8.93 -7.56
CA ARG A 193 6.61 7.92 -6.66
C ARG A 193 6.67 8.43 -5.22
N GLY A 194 5.55 8.26 -4.51
CA GLY A 194 5.41 8.68 -3.12
C GLY A 194 4.75 7.58 -2.31
N LEU A 195 5.16 7.46 -1.04
CA LEU A 195 4.58 6.53 -0.07
C LEU A 195 3.19 6.99 0.39
N GLN A 196 3.07 8.31 0.51
CA GLN A 196 1.93 8.97 1.12
C GLN A 196 0.79 9.12 0.11
N PRO A 197 -0.47 9.00 0.57
CA PRO A 197 -1.61 9.33 -0.27
C PRO A 197 -1.50 10.80 -0.73
N TYR A 198 -1.82 11.06 -2.00
CA TYR A 198 -1.70 12.38 -2.59
C TYR A 198 -2.94 12.69 -3.45
N THR A 199 -3.47 13.91 -3.31
CA THR A 199 -4.64 14.36 -4.06
C THR A 199 -4.41 15.78 -4.60
N GLU A 200 -4.28 15.94 -5.91
CA GLU A 200 -4.22 17.28 -6.50
C GLU A 200 -5.66 17.83 -6.62
N ARG A 201 -5.94 18.91 -5.90
CA ARG A 201 -7.23 19.61 -5.90
C ARG A 201 -7.20 20.85 -6.77
N LEU A 202 -8.07 20.87 -7.76
CA LEU A 202 -8.18 21.96 -8.72
C LEU A 202 -9.37 22.85 -8.37
N PHE A 203 -9.07 24.08 -7.95
CA PHE A 203 -10.05 25.14 -7.79
C PHE A 203 -10.26 25.81 -9.16
N LEU A 204 -11.46 25.68 -9.71
CA LEU A 204 -11.76 26.02 -11.10
C LEU A 204 -12.58 27.30 -11.19
N ILE A 205 -12.11 28.26 -11.99
CA ILE A 205 -12.88 29.48 -12.29
C ILE A 205 -13.82 29.23 -13.49
N SER A 206 -13.42 28.33 -14.41
CA SER A 206 -14.18 27.91 -15.58
C SER A 206 -14.87 26.56 -15.35
N THR A 207 -15.92 26.28 -16.13
CA THR A 207 -16.59 24.97 -16.14
C THR A 207 -15.77 23.89 -16.84
N THR A 208 -14.73 24.24 -17.60
CA THR A 208 -13.86 23.28 -18.28
C THR A 208 -12.44 23.40 -17.79
N THR A 209 -11.76 22.26 -17.62
CA THR A 209 -10.33 22.19 -17.31
C THR A 209 -9.67 21.05 -18.09
N THR A 210 -8.38 21.19 -18.35
CA THR A 210 -7.58 20.18 -19.04
C THR A 210 -6.40 19.76 -18.19
N VAL A 211 -6.21 18.45 -18.08
CA VAL A 211 -5.06 17.83 -17.42
C VAL A 211 -4.29 17.09 -18.49
N VAL A 212 -3.02 17.44 -18.63
CA VAL A 212 -2.14 16.82 -19.64
C VAL A 212 -0.98 16.14 -18.94
N MET A 213 -0.76 14.87 -19.26
CA MET A 213 0.41 14.12 -18.84
C MET A 213 1.24 13.78 -20.08
N THR A 214 2.53 14.16 -20.05
CA THR A 214 3.49 13.91 -21.12
C THR A 214 4.74 13.25 -20.58
N SER A 215 5.30 12.28 -21.29
CA SER A 215 6.65 11.79 -21.02
C SER A 215 7.67 12.72 -21.71
N GLU A 216 8.41 13.51 -20.93
CA GLU A 216 9.42 14.45 -21.44
C GLU A 216 10.69 13.75 -21.95
N VAL A 217 10.99 12.59 -21.37
CA VAL A 217 12.12 11.73 -21.72
C VAL A 217 11.66 10.33 -22.10
N SER A 218 12.56 9.59 -22.75
CA SER A 218 12.31 8.20 -23.11
C SER A 218 12.21 7.27 -21.91
N ILE A 219 12.85 7.63 -20.79
CA ILE A 219 12.79 6.85 -19.56
C ILE A 219 11.35 6.93 -19.02
N THR A 220 10.69 5.79 -18.92
CA THR A 220 9.29 5.72 -18.47
C THR A 220 9.17 4.98 -17.14
N GLY A 221 8.19 5.35 -16.33
CA GLY A 221 7.82 4.65 -15.10
C GLY A 221 6.71 3.61 -15.31
N PRO A 222 6.24 2.95 -14.24
CA PRO A 222 5.05 2.09 -14.30
C PRO A 222 3.83 2.88 -14.78
N GLY A 223 2.77 2.17 -15.13
CA GLY A 223 1.50 2.81 -15.45
C GLY A 223 0.97 3.61 -14.27
N LEU A 224 0.32 4.73 -14.55
CA LEU A 224 -0.30 5.59 -13.54
C LEU A 224 -1.81 5.38 -13.59
N GLN A 225 -2.44 5.29 -12.42
CA GLN A 225 -3.88 5.35 -12.27
C GLN A 225 -4.23 6.52 -11.37
N LEU A 226 -5.24 7.28 -11.78
CA LEU A 226 -5.81 8.36 -10.99
C LEU A 226 -7.32 8.16 -10.89
N ARG A 227 -7.88 8.54 -9.75
CA ARG A 227 -9.33 8.57 -9.52
C ARG A 227 -9.78 10.01 -9.45
N TYR A 228 -10.93 10.30 -10.05
CA TYR A 228 -11.44 11.66 -10.09
C TYR A 228 -12.79 11.78 -9.40
N ARG A 229 -12.98 12.90 -8.70
CA ARG A 229 -14.23 13.28 -8.06
C ARG A 229 -14.42 14.79 -8.10
N VAL A 230 -15.65 15.23 -7.90
CA VAL A 230 -15.98 16.64 -7.75
C VAL A 230 -16.12 17.00 -6.28
N PHE A 231 -15.83 18.26 -5.94
CA PHE A 231 -16.06 18.81 -4.61
C PHE A 231 -16.61 20.23 -4.70
N ASN A 232 -17.22 20.73 -3.63
CA ASN A 232 -17.69 22.11 -3.57
C ASN A 232 -16.53 23.04 -3.21
N GLN A 233 -16.24 24.07 -4.00
CA GLN A 233 -15.10 24.96 -3.71
C GLN A 233 -15.25 25.75 -2.41
N SER A 234 -16.48 26.02 -1.98
CA SER A 234 -16.74 26.69 -0.70
C SER A 234 -16.48 25.79 0.50
N ASP A 235 -16.61 24.48 0.32
CA ASP A 235 -16.34 23.47 1.36
C ASP A 235 -15.64 22.24 0.73
N PRO A 236 -14.30 22.31 0.57
CA PRO A 236 -13.56 21.27 -0.12
C PRO A 236 -13.51 19.93 0.62
N CYS A 237 -13.59 19.97 1.95
CA CYS A 237 -13.50 18.84 2.85
C CYS A 237 -14.63 18.95 3.88
N PRO A 238 -15.86 18.57 3.52
CA PRO A 238 -16.99 18.66 4.44
C PRO A 238 -16.72 17.78 5.65
N GLY A 239 -16.64 18.40 6.84
CA GLY A 239 -16.36 17.72 8.11
C GLY A 239 -14.87 17.41 8.40
N GLN A 240 -13.94 17.77 7.50
CA GLN A 240 -12.53 17.39 7.59
C GLN A 240 -11.58 18.56 7.33
N PHE A 241 -10.33 18.44 7.77
CA PHE A 241 -9.28 19.41 7.50
C PHE A 241 -8.63 19.18 6.13
N LEU A 242 -8.45 20.26 5.37
CA LEU A 242 -7.74 20.22 4.09
C LEU A 242 -6.23 20.43 4.29
N CYS A 243 -5.44 19.39 4.08
CA CYS A 243 -3.98 19.51 4.00
C CYS A 243 -3.58 20.33 2.76
N THR A 244 -3.05 21.53 2.96
CA THR A 244 -2.70 22.45 1.86
C THR A 244 -1.50 21.99 1.02
N ILE A 245 -0.66 21.09 1.54
CA ILE A 245 0.55 20.60 0.85
C ILE A 245 0.22 19.52 -0.19
N ASN A 246 -0.51 18.48 0.24
CA ASN A 246 -0.80 17.28 -0.56
C ASN A 246 -2.29 17.12 -0.93
N GLY A 247 -3.14 18.08 -0.53
CA GLY A 247 -4.55 18.18 -0.90
C GLY A 247 -5.48 17.12 -0.30
N LEU A 248 -5.01 16.37 0.70
CA LEU A 248 -5.81 15.38 1.42
C LEU A 248 -6.87 16.04 2.30
N CYS A 249 -8.01 15.38 2.46
CA CYS A 249 -8.89 15.65 3.60
C CYS A 249 -8.54 14.65 4.69
N VAL A 250 -8.25 15.16 5.87
CA VAL A 250 -7.86 14.37 7.04
C VAL A 250 -8.69 14.83 8.24
N PRO A 251 -8.94 13.99 9.23
CA PRO A 251 -9.50 14.43 10.50
C PRO A 251 -8.69 15.61 11.09
N ALA A 252 -9.37 16.56 11.72
CA ALA A 252 -8.71 17.69 12.38
C ALA A 252 -8.62 17.43 13.88
N CYS A 253 -7.53 17.83 14.54
CA CYS A 253 -7.41 17.79 15.99
C CYS A 253 -7.60 16.40 16.61
N ASP A 254 -7.10 15.40 15.91
CA ASP A 254 -7.34 13.99 16.15
C ASP A 254 -6.13 13.32 16.83
N GLY A 255 -5.02 14.06 16.96
CA GLY A 255 -3.78 13.68 17.63
C GLY A 255 -2.72 13.10 16.71
N ILE A 256 -3.08 12.84 15.46
CA ILE A 256 -2.23 12.27 14.45
C ILE A 256 -1.82 13.39 13.51
N LYS A 257 -0.54 13.41 13.14
CA LYS A 257 -0.05 14.34 12.11
C LYS A 257 -0.29 13.71 10.75
N ASP A 258 -1.53 13.75 10.27
CA ASP A 258 -1.91 13.24 8.95
C ASP A 258 -1.40 14.16 7.85
N CYS A 259 -1.39 15.47 8.07
CA CYS A 259 -0.76 16.40 7.15
C CYS A 259 0.78 16.29 7.25
N PRO A 260 1.52 16.39 6.11
CA PRO A 260 3.00 16.32 6.10
C PRO A 260 3.70 17.35 7.01
N ASN A 261 3.02 18.44 7.34
CA ASN A 261 3.50 19.51 8.21
C ASN A 261 2.78 19.57 9.58
N GLY A 262 1.87 18.64 9.87
CA GLY A 262 1.09 18.59 11.11
C GLY A 262 0.21 19.84 11.32
N LEU A 263 -0.32 20.45 10.24
CA LEU A 263 -1.19 21.63 10.34
C LEU A 263 -2.60 21.32 10.82
N ASP A 264 -3.08 20.12 10.53
CA ASP A 264 -4.28 19.49 11.08
C ASP A 264 -4.31 19.53 12.62
N GLU A 265 -3.14 19.48 13.25
CA GLU A 265 -2.96 19.53 14.71
C GLU A 265 -2.55 20.91 15.24
N ARG A 266 -2.44 21.91 14.36
CA ARG A 266 -2.04 23.26 14.75
C ARG A 266 -3.29 24.10 15.00
N ASN A 267 -3.40 24.67 16.20
CA ASN A 267 -4.50 25.56 16.63
C ASN A 267 -5.80 24.84 17.01
N CYS A 268 -5.68 23.63 17.54
CA CYS A 268 -6.75 22.95 18.26
C CYS A 268 -6.82 23.48 19.70
N VAL A 269 -8.02 23.70 20.22
CA VAL A 269 -8.23 24.03 21.64
C VAL A 269 -7.83 22.83 22.50
N CYS A 270 -8.26 21.64 22.08
CA CYS A 270 -7.90 20.35 22.62
C CYS A 270 -7.46 19.46 21.44
N VAL A 271 -6.22 18.98 21.45
CA VAL A 271 -5.69 18.05 20.43
C VAL A 271 -6.02 16.63 20.89
N ALA A 272 -6.80 15.87 20.11
CA ALA A 272 -7.20 14.50 20.45
C ALA A 272 -7.85 14.37 21.84
N GLN A 273 -8.51 15.43 22.30
CA GLN A 273 -9.00 15.57 23.66
C GLN A 273 -10.42 16.15 23.64
N TYR A 274 -11.28 15.63 24.50
CA TYR A 274 -12.59 16.16 24.80
C TYR A 274 -12.49 17.46 25.60
N GLN A 275 -13.26 18.46 25.20
CA GLN A 275 -13.31 19.75 25.88
C GLN A 275 -14.48 19.79 26.86
N CYS A 276 -14.21 19.99 28.16
CA CYS A 276 -15.25 20.22 29.15
C CYS A 276 -16.04 21.49 28.81
N PRO A 277 -17.37 21.42 28.65
CA PRO A 277 -18.19 22.54 28.23
C PRO A 277 -18.24 23.68 29.26
N GLU A 278 -17.89 23.42 30.52
CA GLU A 278 -17.96 24.39 31.61
C GLU A 278 -16.77 25.36 31.64
N ASP A 279 -15.54 24.84 31.60
CA ASP A 279 -14.31 25.60 31.80
C ASP A 279 -13.31 25.47 30.65
N SER A 280 -13.67 24.75 29.59
CA SER A 280 -12.78 24.43 28.45
C SER A 280 -11.52 23.65 28.83
N GLN A 281 -11.53 22.94 29.96
CA GLN A 281 -10.49 21.98 30.29
C GLN A 281 -10.48 20.85 29.26
N CYS A 282 -9.28 20.46 28.81
CA CYS A 282 -9.11 19.33 27.91
C CYS A 282 -8.91 18.04 28.71
N VAL A 283 -9.70 17.04 28.38
CA VAL A 283 -9.71 15.69 28.95
C VAL A 283 -9.43 14.73 27.80
N ASP A 284 -8.59 13.73 28.00
CA ASP A 284 -8.33 12.74 26.95
C ASP A 284 -9.61 11.96 26.59
N TYR A 285 -9.81 11.63 25.31
CA TYR A 285 -11.04 10.95 24.88
C TYR A 285 -11.29 9.66 25.67
N TYR A 286 -10.26 8.89 26.04
CA TYR A 286 -10.40 7.65 26.81
C TYR A 286 -10.95 7.84 28.22
N LYS A 287 -10.89 9.06 28.76
CA LYS A 287 -11.50 9.43 30.05
C LYS A 287 -12.93 9.93 29.91
N VAL A 288 -13.43 10.00 28.68
CA VAL A 288 -14.84 10.27 28.44
C VAL A 288 -15.59 8.96 28.57
N CYS A 289 -16.55 8.92 29.49
CA CYS A 289 -17.35 7.74 29.78
C CYS A 289 -16.53 6.62 30.45
N ASP A 290 -15.57 6.97 31.30
CA ASP A 290 -14.72 6.05 32.06
C ASP A 290 -15.20 5.81 33.51
N GLN A 291 -16.39 6.34 33.84
CA GLN A 291 -17.02 6.33 35.17
C GLN A 291 -16.31 7.20 36.22
N LEU A 292 -15.33 8.01 35.82
CA LEU A 292 -14.65 8.98 36.66
C LEU A 292 -15.01 10.41 36.20
N PRO A 293 -15.40 11.30 37.12
CA PRO A 293 -15.66 12.69 36.76
C PRO A 293 -14.32 13.44 36.60
N ASP A 294 -13.82 13.56 35.37
CA ASP A 294 -12.67 14.40 35.00
C ASP A 294 -13.09 15.84 34.68
N CYS A 295 -14.32 16.07 34.21
CA CYS A 295 -14.88 17.41 34.06
C CYS A 295 -15.51 17.95 35.36
N PRO A 296 -15.49 19.29 35.59
CA PRO A 296 -15.99 19.90 36.84
C PRO A 296 -17.46 19.59 37.18
N ALA A 297 -18.27 19.30 36.17
CA ALA A 297 -19.68 18.94 36.32
C ALA A 297 -19.99 17.48 35.93
N ALA A 298 -18.97 16.62 35.81
CA ALA A 298 -19.11 15.24 35.33
C ALA A 298 -19.82 15.15 33.95
N SER A 299 -19.59 16.15 33.09
CA SER A 299 -20.22 16.28 31.77
C SER A 299 -19.59 15.38 30.71
N ASP A 300 -18.36 14.94 30.96
CA ASP A 300 -17.70 13.79 30.34
C ASP A 300 -18.51 12.50 30.51
N GLU A 301 -19.03 12.23 31.71
CA GLU A 301 -19.77 11.02 32.10
C GLU A 301 -21.28 11.04 31.80
N MET A 302 -21.77 12.11 31.17
CA MET A 302 -23.19 12.24 30.81
C MET A 302 -23.44 11.78 29.36
N ASN A 303 -24.58 11.12 29.13
CA ASN A 303 -25.05 10.67 27.82
C ASN A 303 -24.07 9.74 27.07
N CYS A 304 -23.43 8.84 27.80
CA CYS A 304 -22.48 7.87 27.23
C CYS A 304 -23.15 6.81 26.33
N THR A 305 -24.35 6.37 26.71
CA THR A 305 -25.16 5.37 26.00
C THR A 305 -26.35 5.99 25.24
N GLU A 306 -26.55 7.30 25.35
CA GLU A 306 -27.57 8.00 24.57
C GLU A 306 -26.98 8.48 23.23
N GLY A 307 -27.73 8.30 22.15
CA GLY A 307 -27.31 8.71 20.82
C GLY A 307 -26.99 10.20 20.72
N VAL A 308 -25.76 10.52 20.31
CA VAL A 308 -25.30 11.88 20.02
C VAL A 308 -25.35 12.18 18.52
N GLN A 309 -25.15 13.44 18.14
CA GLN A 309 -24.99 13.81 16.73
C GLN A 309 -23.72 13.16 16.18
N CYS A 310 -23.86 12.42 15.09
CA CYS A 310 -22.75 11.75 14.44
C CYS A 310 -21.68 12.74 13.95
N SER A 311 -20.43 12.43 14.26
CA SER A 311 -19.24 13.12 13.78
C SER A 311 -18.17 12.10 13.40
N ASP A 312 -17.08 12.55 12.78
CA ASP A 312 -15.94 11.70 12.43
C ASP A 312 -15.23 11.08 13.66
N MET A 313 -15.58 11.53 14.87
CA MET A 313 -14.98 11.08 16.14
C MET A 313 -15.89 10.14 16.95
N THR A 314 -17.15 9.96 16.53
CA THR A 314 -18.14 9.14 17.24
C THR A 314 -18.24 7.76 16.61
N TYR A 315 -18.37 6.72 17.43
CA TYR A 315 -18.66 5.37 16.92
C TYR A 315 -20.10 5.30 16.41
N VAL A 316 -20.33 4.62 15.28
CA VAL A 316 -21.65 4.48 14.67
C VAL A 316 -22.12 3.03 14.81
N CYS A 317 -23.18 2.83 15.59
CA CYS A 317 -23.86 1.54 15.75
C CYS A 317 -24.51 1.08 14.44
N ALA A 318 -24.84 -0.22 14.33
CA ALA A 318 -25.45 -0.78 13.13
C ALA A 318 -26.85 -0.19 12.83
N ASP A 319 -27.59 0.22 13.87
CA ASP A 319 -28.86 0.95 13.77
C ASP A 319 -28.73 2.42 13.30
N GLY A 320 -27.50 2.94 13.18
CA GLY A 320 -27.20 4.33 12.81
C GLY A 320 -27.13 5.31 13.99
N THR A 321 -27.27 4.84 15.23
CA THR A 321 -27.03 5.62 16.45
C THR A 321 -25.54 5.91 16.61
N CYS A 322 -25.19 7.12 17.05
CA CYS A 322 -23.79 7.51 17.26
C CYS A 322 -23.48 7.65 18.74
N LEU A 323 -22.38 7.05 19.19
CA LEU A 323 -21.94 7.04 20.59
C LEU A 323 -20.78 8.00 20.83
N LYS A 324 -20.77 8.62 22.01
CA LYS A 324 -19.72 9.54 22.46
C LYS A 324 -18.48 8.79 22.98
N LYS A 325 -18.67 7.60 23.51
CA LYS A 325 -17.61 6.75 24.08
C LYS A 325 -16.59 6.36 22.98
N PRO A 326 -15.28 6.51 23.20
CA PRO A 326 -14.27 6.05 22.24
C PRO A 326 -14.10 4.54 22.31
N ASN A 327 -13.81 3.92 21.16
CA ASN A 327 -13.57 2.48 21.04
C ASN A 327 -14.60 1.58 21.79
N PRO A 328 -15.92 1.79 21.65
CA PRO A 328 -16.93 1.00 22.38
C PRO A 328 -17.08 -0.43 21.84
N GLU A 329 -16.40 -0.77 20.75
CA GLU A 329 -16.49 -2.09 20.14
C GLU A 329 -15.74 -3.13 20.99
N CYS A 330 -16.45 -4.19 21.37
CA CYS A 330 -15.91 -5.36 22.07
C CYS A 330 -15.23 -5.06 23.40
N ASP A 331 -15.81 -4.18 24.20
CA ASP A 331 -15.33 -3.79 25.52
C ASP A 331 -16.10 -4.47 26.68
N PHE A 332 -17.00 -5.39 26.35
CA PHE A 332 -17.90 -6.14 27.26
C PHE A 332 -19.03 -5.30 27.87
N VAL A 333 -19.25 -4.07 27.39
CA VAL A 333 -20.36 -3.21 27.79
C VAL A 333 -21.25 -3.01 26.58
N THR A 334 -22.55 -3.28 26.75
CA THR A 334 -23.53 -2.96 25.70
C THR A 334 -23.80 -1.46 25.71
N ASP A 335 -23.07 -0.70 24.91
CA ASP A 335 -23.23 0.74 24.72
C ASP A 335 -24.21 1.04 23.58
N CYS A 336 -24.20 0.26 22.50
CA CYS A 336 -25.14 0.44 21.40
C CYS A 336 -26.55 -0.02 21.82
N PRO A 337 -27.61 0.74 21.46
CA PRO A 337 -28.99 0.35 21.76
C PRO A 337 -29.42 -1.00 21.18
N ASP A 338 -28.80 -1.39 20.05
CA ASP A 338 -29.00 -2.65 19.34
C ASP A 338 -27.98 -3.74 19.71
N ALA A 339 -27.06 -3.44 20.65
CA ALA A 339 -25.93 -4.29 21.05
C ALA A 339 -24.94 -4.65 19.93
N SER A 340 -24.94 -3.89 18.82
CA SER A 340 -24.08 -4.16 17.66
C SER A 340 -22.59 -3.97 17.92
N ASP A 341 -22.23 -3.17 18.92
CA ASP A 341 -20.87 -2.96 19.42
C ASP A 341 -20.23 -4.21 20.04
N GLU A 342 -21.05 -5.10 20.58
CA GLU A 342 -20.63 -6.38 21.19
C GLU A 342 -20.88 -7.58 20.28
N GLU A 343 -21.34 -7.36 19.04
CA GLU A 343 -21.46 -8.41 18.04
C GLU A 343 -20.12 -8.65 17.31
N HIS A 344 -19.82 -9.91 16.99
CA HIS A 344 -18.61 -10.32 16.23
C HIS A 344 -17.26 -10.06 16.92
N CYS A 345 -17.21 -10.05 18.25
CA CYS A 345 -15.99 -9.94 19.05
C CYS A 345 -15.12 -11.22 19.09
N ASP A 346 -14.91 -11.85 17.94
CA ASP A 346 -14.18 -13.13 17.81
C ASP A 346 -12.65 -12.96 17.69
N CYS A 347 -12.14 -11.72 17.72
CA CYS A 347 -10.73 -11.36 17.58
C CYS A 347 -10.18 -10.66 18.84
N GLY A 348 -8.86 -10.55 18.98
CA GLY A 348 -8.20 -9.74 20.04
C GLY A 348 -8.35 -10.26 21.48
N LEU A 349 -9.16 -11.31 21.68
CA LEU A 349 -9.40 -11.90 22.99
C LEU A 349 -8.18 -12.69 23.49
N ARG A 350 -7.64 -12.26 24.63
CA ARG A 350 -6.55 -12.89 25.37
C ARG A 350 -7.05 -13.43 26.71
N GLN A 351 -6.76 -14.69 27.02
CA GLN A 351 -7.11 -15.23 28.34
C GLN A 351 -6.01 -14.89 29.34
N PHE A 352 -6.38 -14.14 30.38
CA PHE A 352 -5.60 -13.71 31.55
C PHE A 352 -4.56 -12.57 31.35
N SER A 353 -4.50 -11.67 32.33
CA SER A 353 -3.46 -10.63 32.46
C SER A 353 -3.12 -10.41 33.94
N SER A 354 -1.86 -10.62 34.31
CA SER A 354 -1.25 -9.91 35.43
C SER A 354 -0.10 -9.05 34.89
N ARG A 355 -0.07 -7.77 35.27
CA ARG A 355 0.82 -6.70 34.81
C ARG A 355 2.30 -7.11 34.71
N ILE A 356 2.94 -6.87 33.56
CA ILE A 356 4.37 -7.14 33.31
C ILE A 356 5.10 -5.88 32.80
N VAL A 357 6.29 -5.62 33.35
CA VAL A 357 7.22 -4.53 32.96
C VAL A 357 8.62 -5.13 32.82
N GLY A 358 9.33 -4.87 31.70
CA GLY A 358 10.77 -5.16 31.58
C GLY A 358 11.21 -6.41 30.79
N GLY A 359 10.32 -7.09 30.07
CA GLY A 359 10.64 -8.32 29.35
C GLY A 359 10.37 -9.56 30.21
N ALA A 360 9.32 -10.32 29.93
CA ALA A 360 9.06 -11.59 30.61
C ALA A 360 8.60 -12.67 29.61
N ASN A 361 8.80 -13.92 30.01
CA ASN A 361 8.34 -15.07 29.25
C ASN A 361 6.82 -15.09 29.17
N ALA A 362 6.30 -15.32 27.97
CA ALA A 362 4.87 -15.58 27.79
C ALA A 362 4.48 -16.93 28.41
N THR A 363 3.20 -17.07 28.69
CA THR A 363 2.54 -18.33 29.05
C THR A 363 1.86 -18.94 27.82
N GLU A 364 1.60 -20.24 27.89
CA GLU A 364 1.03 -20.98 26.77
C GLU A 364 -0.39 -20.49 26.44
N GLY A 365 -0.63 -20.13 25.18
CA GLY A 365 -1.92 -19.59 24.72
C GLY A 365 -2.15 -18.10 25.03
N GLU A 366 -1.18 -17.41 25.62
CA GLU A 366 -1.30 -16.00 26.00
C GLU A 366 -1.34 -15.03 24.82
N TRP A 367 -0.79 -15.42 23.66
CA TRP A 367 -0.79 -14.62 22.43
C TRP A 367 -1.30 -15.45 21.26
N PRO A 368 -2.62 -15.63 21.14
CA PRO A 368 -3.22 -16.66 20.29
C PRO A 368 -3.14 -16.35 18.79
N TRP A 369 -2.80 -15.12 18.42
CA TRP A 369 -2.53 -14.72 17.03
C TRP A 369 -1.06 -14.83 16.62
N GLN A 370 -0.14 -15.06 17.58
CA GLN A 370 1.29 -15.10 17.28
C GLN A 370 1.60 -16.28 16.34
N ALA A 371 2.17 -15.96 15.18
CA ALA A 371 2.61 -16.93 14.20
C ALA A 371 4.14 -16.99 14.13
N SER A 372 4.68 -18.21 14.06
CA SER A 372 6.07 -18.48 13.70
C SER A 372 6.12 -18.92 12.25
N LEU A 373 6.79 -18.14 11.41
CA LEU A 373 7.04 -18.47 10.02
C LEU A 373 8.35 -19.24 9.92
N GLN A 374 8.26 -20.50 9.49
CA GLN A 374 9.41 -21.40 9.46
C GLN A 374 9.73 -21.90 8.06
N VAL A 375 11.03 -22.10 7.82
CA VAL A 375 11.55 -22.79 6.66
C VAL A 375 12.40 -23.97 7.12
N ARG A 376 12.07 -25.17 6.64
CA ARG A 376 12.72 -26.44 7.05
C ARG A 376 12.76 -26.66 8.57
N GLY A 377 11.73 -26.20 9.28
CA GLY A 377 11.62 -26.33 10.75
C GLY A 377 12.42 -25.31 11.55
N ASN A 378 13.07 -24.34 10.89
CA ASN A 378 13.75 -23.23 11.54
C ASN A 378 12.89 -21.96 11.48
N HIS A 379 12.76 -21.27 12.60
CA HIS A 379 12.11 -19.96 12.66
C HIS A 379 12.92 -18.92 11.89
N ILE A 380 12.24 -18.16 11.03
CA ILE A 380 12.83 -17.08 10.23
C ILE A 380 12.18 -15.75 10.60
N CYS A 381 10.86 -15.70 10.64
CA CYS A 381 10.11 -14.48 10.92
C CYS A 381 8.90 -14.72 11.81
N GLY A 382 8.47 -13.68 12.51
CA GLY A 382 7.18 -13.62 13.17
C GLY A 382 6.07 -13.21 12.19
N GLY A 383 4.83 -13.49 12.57
CA GLY A 383 3.64 -12.95 11.92
C GLY A 383 2.47 -12.92 12.89
N ALA A 384 1.35 -12.35 12.46
CA ALA A 384 0.11 -12.33 13.23
C ALA A 384 -1.06 -12.87 12.40
N LEU A 385 -1.84 -13.79 12.97
CA LEU A 385 -3.10 -14.24 12.40
C LEU A 385 -4.11 -13.09 12.49
N ILE A 386 -4.65 -12.64 11.36
CA ILE A 386 -5.61 -11.53 11.29
C ILE A 386 -7.01 -11.97 10.84
N SER A 387 -7.13 -13.20 10.33
CA SER A 387 -8.41 -13.85 10.06
C SER A 387 -8.19 -15.37 9.99
N SER A 388 -9.26 -16.13 9.74
CA SER A 388 -9.18 -17.59 9.71
C SER A 388 -8.21 -18.18 8.68
N GLN A 389 -7.86 -17.45 7.62
CA GLN A 389 -6.98 -17.92 6.54
C GLN A 389 -5.85 -16.95 6.18
N TRP A 390 -5.67 -15.86 6.94
CA TRP A 390 -4.70 -14.83 6.60
C TRP A 390 -3.78 -14.51 7.77
N VAL A 391 -2.49 -14.48 7.47
CA VAL A 391 -1.42 -14.04 8.38
C VAL A 391 -0.74 -12.82 7.77
N VAL A 392 -0.55 -11.78 8.58
CA VAL A 392 0.26 -10.61 8.22
C VAL A 392 1.69 -10.78 8.71
N SER A 393 2.65 -10.30 7.93
CA SER A 393 4.08 -10.35 8.21
C SER A 393 4.79 -9.19 7.51
N ALA A 394 6.08 -9.00 7.80
CA ALA A 394 6.93 -8.07 7.04
C ALA A 394 7.28 -8.63 5.65
N ALA A 395 7.39 -7.77 4.64
CA ALA A 395 7.74 -8.14 3.27
C ALA A 395 9.21 -8.56 3.11
N HIS A 396 10.12 -7.95 3.88
CA HIS A 396 11.55 -8.26 3.84
C HIS A 396 11.85 -9.73 4.20
N CYS A 397 10.97 -10.39 4.97
CA CYS A 397 11.07 -11.82 5.29
C CYS A 397 11.04 -12.73 4.05
N PHE A 398 10.40 -12.27 2.98
CA PHE A 398 10.19 -13.02 1.75
C PHE A 398 11.04 -12.46 0.60
N TYR A 399 11.96 -11.55 0.90
CA TYR A 399 12.84 -10.92 -0.10
C TYR A 399 14.08 -11.76 -0.44
N ASP A 400 14.37 -12.89 0.20
CA ASP A 400 15.43 -13.80 -0.24
C ASP A 400 14.89 -14.84 -1.25
N ASP A 401 15.67 -15.16 -2.29
CA ASP A 401 15.23 -15.94 -3.46
C ASP A 401 14.88 -17.38 -3.06
N SER A 402 15.60 -17.89 -2.07
CA SER A 402 15.36 -19.18 -1.45
C SER A 402 14.09 -19.22 -0.57
N LEU A 403 13.56 -18.04 -0.21
CA LEU A 403 12.50 -17.82 0.75
C LEU A 403 11.26 -17.13 0.14
N TYR A 404 11.12 -17.04 -1.18
CA TYR A 404 9.89 -16.48 -1.78
C TYR A 404 8.83 -17.54 -2.12
N ALA A 405 9.24 -18.80 -2.31
CA ALA A 405 8.32 -19.86 -2.71
C ALA A 405 7.34 -20.22 -1.57
N PRO A 406 6.01 -20.12 -1.75
CA PRO A 406 5.05 -20.45 -0.69
C PRO A 406 5.23 -21.88 -0.15
N SER A 407 5.67 -22.81 -1.01
CA SER A 407 5.91 -24.21 -0.66
C SER A 407 7.02 -24.45 0.36
N VAL A 408 7.97 -23.52 0.53
CA VAL A 408 9.04 -23.66 1.53
C VAL A 408 8.62 -23.19 2.92
N TRP A 409 7.57 -22.38 2.98
CA TRP A 409 7.07 -21.80 4.22
C TRP A 409 6.03 -22.67 4.88
N THR A 410 6.17 -22.77 6.19
CA THR A 410 5.18 -23.38 7.06
C THR A 410 4.87 -22.39 8.17
N VAL A 411 3.58 -22.11 8.35
CA VAL A 411 3.09 -21.27 9.43
C VAL A 411 2.78 -22.16 10.61
N TYR A 412 3.36 -21.84 11.76
CA TYR A 412 3.04 -22.46 13.03
C TYR A 412 2.30 -21.47 13.91
N LEU A 413 1.14 -21.88 14.40
CA LEU A 413 0.31 -21.14 15.35
C LEU A 413 0.29 -21.86 16.69
N GLY A 414 0.03 -21.14 17.78
CA GLY A 414 -0.10 -21.72 19.12
C GLY A 414 1.22 -22.21 19.74
N LYS A 415 2.37 -21.74 19.23
CA LYS A 415 3.70 -22.04 19.80
C LYS A 415 4.02 -21.09 20.95
N LEU A 416 4.47 -21.64 22.07
CA LEU A 416 5.16 -20.87 23.11
C LEU A 416 6.68 -20.91 22.92
N LEU A 417 7.22 -22.13 22.80
CA LEU A 417 8.64 -22.39 22.58
C LEU A 417 8.87 -22.73 21.11
N LEU A 418 9.98 -22.27 20.52
CA LEU A 418 10.35 -22.71 19.17
C LEU A 418 10.64 -24.22 19.13
N ASN A 419 11.13 -24.76 20.24
CA ASN A 419 11.41 -26.18 20.48
C ASN A 419 11.38 -26.43 22.00
N PRO A 420 10.68 -27.44 22.56
CA PRO A 420 9.92 -28.54 21.93
C PRO A 420 8.55 -28.15 21.36
N SER A 421 7.94 -29.06 20.60
CA SER A 421 6.57 -28.90 20.08
C SER A 421 5.51 -29.12 21.17
N SER A 422 4.54 -28.22 21.29
CA SER A 422 3.36 -28.33 22.13
C SER A 422 2.19 -29.06 21.45
N SER A 423 1.25 -29.58 22.26
CA SER A 423 -0.05 -30.09 21.84
C SER A 423 -1.00 -29.03 21.28
N THR A 424 -0.77 -27.74 21.55
CA THR A 424 -1.60 -26.63 21.03
C THR A 424 -1.15 -26.14 19.66
N GLU A 425 -0.08 -26.72 19.11
CA GLU A 425 0.50 -26.27 17.85
C GLU A 425 -0.35 -26.67 16.67
N GLU A 426 -0.68 -25.68 15.85
CA GLU A 426 -1.26 -25.90 14.54
C GLU A 426 -0.26 -25.55 13.45
N VAL A 427 -0.15 -26.44 12.48
CA VAL A 427 0.71 -26.29 11.32
C VAL A 427 -0.18 -26.02 10.11
N ALA A 428 0.08 -24.95 9.36
CA ALA A 428 -0.59 -24.64 8.10
C ALA A 428 0.44 -24.39 7.00
N ARG A 429 0.14 -24.82 5.77
CA ARG A 429 1.01 -24.51 4.63
C ARG A 429 0.59 -23.17 4.03
N VAL A 430 1.52 -22.51 3.35
CA VAL A 430 1.23 -21.27 2.65
C VAL A 430 0.81 -21.58 1.23
N LEU A 431 -0.41 -21.18 0.86
CA LEU A 431 -0.93 -21.27 -0.49
C LEU A 431 -0.35 -20.16 -1.38
N ARG A 432 -0.31 -18.94 -0.84
CA ARG A 432 0.12 -17.75 -1.56
C ARG A 432 0.75 -16.74 -0.61
N ILE A 433 1.80 -16.07 -1.08
CA ILE A 433 2.38 -14.89 -0.44
C ILE A 433 2.05 -13.69 -1.32
N GLN A 434 1.50 -12.64 -0.72
CA GLN A 434 1.22 -11.36 -1.37
C GLN A 434 2.07 -10.30 -0.68
N LEU A 435 3.13 -9.87 -1.36
CA LEU A 435 3.85 -8.68 -0.96
C LEU A 435 3.06 -7.45 -1.37
N HIS A 436 3.21 -6.37 -0.61
CA HIS A 436 2.69 -5.09 -1.03
C HIS A 436 3.25 -4.75 -2.43
N PRO A 437 2.41 -4.39 -3.43
CA PRO A 437 2.87 -4.16 -4.81
C PRO A 437 3.95 -3.09 -4.96
N TYR A 438 4.08 -2.23 -3.95
CA TYR A 438 5.02 -1.12 -3.91
C TYR A 438 6.20 -1.35 -2.95
N TYR A 439 6.39 -2.55 -2.39
CA TYR A 439 7.52 -2.84 -1.50
C TYR A 439 8.87 -2.58 -2.19
N ASP A 440 9.74 -1.83 -1.52
CA ASP A 440 11.10 -1.52 -1.97
C ASP A 440 12.14 -2.08 -1.00
N SER A 441 13.06 -2.87 -1.51
CA SER A 441 14.02 -3.61 -0.68
C SER A 441 15.20 -2.79 -0.17
N GLU A 442 15.48 -1.62 -0.75
CA GLU A 442 16.60 -0.78 -0.37
C GLU A 442 16.20 0.22 0.73
N SER A 443 14.99 0.78 0.61
CA SER A 443 14.41 1.71 1.58
C SER A 443 13.59 1.03 2.68
N HIS A 444 13.19 -0.24 2.47
CA HIS A 444 12.19 -0.94 3.29
C HIS A 444 10.82 -0.26 3.30
N ASP A 445 10.53 0.52 2.27
CA ASP A 445 9.25 1.17 2.07
C ASP A 445 8.16 0.13 1.75
N TYR A 446 6.98 0.31 2.36
CA TYR A 446 5.86 -0.63 2.27
C TYR A 446 6.19 -2.09 2.65
N ASP A 447 6.88 -2.27 3.78
CA ASP A 447 7.31 -3.58 4.32
C ASP A 447 6.15 -4.44 4.89
N LEU A 448 5.16 -4.73 4.04
CA LEU A 448 3.95 -5.47 4.41
C LEU A 448 3.74 -6.68 3.48
N ALA A 449 3.46 -7.83 4.08
CA ALA A 449 3.13 -9.06 3.38
C ALA A 449 1.91 -9.76 3.99
N LEU A 450 1.12 -10.38 3.12
CA LEU A 450 -0.02 -11.22 3.49
C LEU A 450 0.21 -12.65 3.00
N LEU A 451 0.05 -13.60 3.92
CA LEU A 451 0.17 -15.02 3.65
C LEU A 451 -1.21 -15.65 3.73
N GLN A 452 -1.61 -16.29 2.64
CA GLN A 452 -2.83 -17.09 2.58
C GLN A 452 -2.52 -18.52 2.99
N LEU A 453 -3.23 -19.03 3.99
CA LEU A 453 -3.11 -20.41 4.44
C LEU A 453 -3.83 -21.37 3.49
N ASP A 454 -3.35 -22.61 3.37
CA ASP A 454 -3.95 -23.66 2.55
C ASP A 454 -5.31 -24.15 3.09
N ARG A 455 -5.59 -23.90 4.37
CA ARG A 455 -6.84 -24.21 5.06
C ARG A 455 -7.12 -23.17 6.15
N PRO A 456 -8.39 -22.99 6.57
CA PRO A 456 -8.69 -22.21 7.77
C PRO A 456 -7.96 -22.78 8.98
N ALA A 457 -7.45 -21.94 9.87
CA ALA A 457 -6.82 -22.37 11.11
C ALA A 457 -7.86 -23.11 11.98
N SER A 458 -7.72 -24.42 12.06
CA SER A 458 -8.62 -25.38 12.72
C SER A 458 -8.70 -25.13 14.23
N ALA A 459 -7.62 -24.62 14.83
CA ALA A 459 -7.53 -24.28 16.23
C ALA A 459 -8.33 -23.03 16.63
N LEU A 460 -8.83 -22.24 15.67
CA LEU A 460 -9.87 -21.24 15.91
C LEU A 460 -11.16 -21.90 16.41
N LEU A 461 -11.55 -23.00 15.77
CA LEU A 461 -12.76 -23.77 16.12
C LEU A 461 -12.59 -24.53 17.45
N ALA A 462 -11.35 -24.82 17.85
CA ALA A 462 -11.03 -25.43 19.15
C ALA A 462 -10.74 -24.40 20.26
N GLY A 463 -10.76 -23.10 19.95
CA GLY A 463 -10.56 -22.01 20.91
C GLY A 463 -9.11 -21.77 21.36
N HIS A 464 -8.12 -22.41 20.72
CA HIS A 464 -6.70 -22.31 21.07
C HIS A 464 -5.98 -21.16 20.35
N ASN A 465 -6.39 -20.83 19.12
CA ASN A 465 -5.86 -19.72 18.33
C ASN A 465 -7.00 -18.73 18.05
N ARG A 466 -6.71 -17.43 17.94
CA ARG A 466 -7.68 -16.34 17.68
C ARG A 466 -6.99 -15.25 16.87
N PRO A 467 -7.66 -14.61 15.91
CA PRO A 467 -7.02 -13.55 15.13
C PRO A 467 -6.84 -12.31 16.01
N ALA A 468 -5.82 -11.50 15.71
CA ALA A 468 -5.74 -10.13 16.19
C ALA A 468 -6.82 -9.30 15.49
N CYS A 469 -7.43 -8.37 16.22
CA CYS A 469 -8.38 -7.44 15.61
C CYS A 469 -7.64 -6.43 14.72
N LEU A 470 -8.24 -6.12 13.58
CA LEU A 470 -7.85 -4.96 12.80
C LEU A 470 -8.65 -3.76 13.31
N PRO A 471 -8.01 -2.62 13.61
CA PRO A 471 -8.72 -1.46 14.12
C PRO A 471 -9.70 -0.93 13.06
N PRO A 472 -10.95 -0.58 13.44
CA PRO A 472 -11.82 0.18 12.54
C PRO A 472 -11.23 1.58 12.28
N PRO A 473 -11.65 2.29 11.20
CA PRO A 473 -11.11 3.61 10.86
C PRO A 473 -11.26 4.68 11.95
N ALA A 474 -12.26 4.54 12.83
CA ALA A 474 -12.51 5.46 13.94
C ALA A 474 -11.79 5.10 15.25
N HIS A 475 -11.05 3.97 15.28
CA HIS A 475 -10.34 3.53 16.47
C HIS A 475 -9.20 4.48 16.80
N ARG A 476 -9.12 4.94 18.05
CA ARG A 476 -8.07 5.84 18.51
C ARG A 476 -7.11 5.13 19.43
N LEU A 477 -5.81 5.24 19.13
CA LEU A 477 -4.71 4.75 19.95
C LEU A 477 -4.08 5.94 20.67
N GLU A 478 -4.02 5.92 22.00
CA GLU A 478 -3.48 7.04 22.77
C GLU A 478 -1.94 7.09 22.63
N PRO A 479 -1.35 8.29 22.41
CA PRO A 479 0.09 8.46 22.48
C PRO A 479 0.62 8.11 23.89
N GLY A 480 1.61 7.23 23.96
CA GLY A 480 2.15 6.75 25.23
C GLY A 480 1.43 5.53 25.81
N LEU A 481 0.43 4.97 25.10
CA LEU A 481 -0.04 3.63 25.37
C LEU A 481 1.11 2.64 25.30
N LEU A 482 1.19 1.84 26.35
CA LEU A 482 2.10 0.72 26.43
C LEU A 482 1.65 -0.35 25.45
N CYS A 483 2.49 -0.63 24.46
CA CYS A 483 2.23 -1.67 23.47
C CYS A 483 3.01 -2.93 23.82
N TRP A 484 2.42 -4.09 23.53
CA TRP A 484 3.14 -5.36 23.65
C TRP A 484 3.78 -5.73 22.33
N VAL A 485 5.08 -5.94 22.37
CA VAL A 485 5.83 -6.56 21.27
C VAL A 485 6.12 -7.99 21.66
N THR A 486 5.63 -8.92 20.86
CA THR A 486 5.73 -10.36 21.10
C THR A 486 6.60 -11.01 20.03
N GLY A 487 7.48 -11.92 20.44
CA GLY A 487 8.34 -12.63 19.50
C GLY A 487 9.30 -13.58 20.19
N TRP A 488 10.13 -14.24 19.39
CA TRP A 488 11.17 -15.17 19.86
C TRP A 488 12.59 -14.61 19.66
N GLY A 489 12.71 -13.29 19.49
CA GLY A 489 13.96 -12.58 19.18
C GLY A 489 14.53 -11.78 20.36
N SER A 490 15.62 -11.04 20.12
CA SER A 490 16.32 -10.26 21.14
C SER A 490 15.44 -9.18 21.79
N LEU A 491 15.52 -9.06 23.12
CA LEU A 491 14.77 -8.08 23.92
C LEU A 491 15.24 -6.62 23.73
N ARG A 492 16.33 -6.38 23.00
CA ARG A 492 16.95 -5.07 22.77
C ARG A 492 17.62 -5.01 21.39
N GLU A 493 17.57 -3.83 20.76
CA GLU A 493 18.31 -3.55 19.51
C GLU A 493 19.82 -3.79 19.72
N GLY A 494 20.42 -4.68 18.91
CA GLY A 494 21.83 -5.07 19.01
C GLY A 494 22.19 -6.02 20.16
N GLY A 495 21.21 -6.60 20.88
CA GLY A 495 21.45 -7.58 21.95
C GLY A 495 21.76 -8.99 21.44
N GLU A 496 22.60 -9.74 22.16
CA GLU A 496 22.83 -11.17 21.89
C GLU A 496 21.54 -11.97 22.04
N GLU A 497 21.28 -12.91 21.11
CA GLU A 497 20.21 -13.91 21.22
C GLU A 497 20.37 -14.67 22.54
N ARG A 498 19.49 -14.41 23.52
CA ARG A 498 19.37 -15.24 24.71
C ARG A 498 17.99 -15.88 24.77
N GLU A 499 18.03 -17.20 24.84
CA GLU A 499 16.97 -18.20 25.04
C GLU A 499 15.77 -18.15 24.08
N ARG A 500 15.52 -19.30 23.42
CA ARG A 500 14.49 -19.53 22.38
C ARG A 500 13.08 -19.68 22.97
N GLU A 501 12.79 -18.90 24.01
CA GLU A 501 11.48 -18.84 24.68
C GLU A 501 10.71 -17.61 24.18
N GLY A 502 9.40 -17.77 23.95
CA GLY A 502 8.53 -16.66 23.56
C GLY A 502 8.60 -15.55 24.60
N SER A 503 9.08 -14.39 24.18
CA SER A 503 9.33 -13.25 25.05
C SER A 503 8.42 -12.08 24.68
N VAL A 504 8.01 -11.33 25.70
CA VAL A 504 7.15 -10.14 25.54
C VAL A 504 7.88 -8.93 26.09
N VAL A 505 8.08 -7.91 25.25
CA VAL A 505 8.57 -6.60 25.67
C VAL A 505 7.39 -5.64 25.72
N ASN A 506 7.33 -4.87 26.80
CA ASN A 506 6.40 -3.76 26.95
C ASN A 506 7.13 -2.49 26.50
N SER A 507 6.68 -1.86 25.42
CA SER A 507 7.33 -0.71 24.77
C SER A 507 6.55 0.57 24.96
#